data_AF-A0A0K0D4Y1-F1
#
_entry.id   AF-A0A0K0D4Y1-F1
#
_cell.length_a   1.000
_cell.length_b   1.000
_cell.length_c   1.000
_cell.angle_alpha   90.00
_cell.angle_beta   90.00
_cell.angle_gamma   90.00
#
_symmetry.space_group_name_H-M   'P 1'
#
loop_
_entity.id
_entity.type
_entity.pdbx_description
1 polymer ?
#
loop_
_entity_poly.entity_id
_entity_poly.type
_entity_poly.pdbx_seq_one_letter_code
_entity_poly.pdbx_strand_id
1 'polypeptide(L)' 'LRESGLKPVSRAQGLAMADEIKAAKYLECSAVTHQGMVEVFGEAIHGVLCRRQEPKNKKCSLL' A
#
# COMPACT_ATOMS: atom_id res chain seq x y z
N LEU A 1 18.61 12.30 9.70
CA LEU A 1 18.92 12.05 8.27
C LEU A 1 20.19 12.78 7.84
N ARG A 2 20.17 14.12 7.72
CA ARG A 2 21.37 14.87 7.29
C ARG A 2 22.54 14.75 8.27
N GLU A 3 22.29 14.81 9.57
CA GLU A 3 23.33 14.67 10.61
C GLU A 3 23.82 13.22 10.81
N SER A 4 23.02 12.25 10.36
CA SER A 4 23.26 10.81 10.50
C SER A 4 23.94 10.20 9.27
N GLY A 5 24.23 11.00 8.23
CA GLY A 5 24.75 10.54 6.94
C GLY A 5 23.77 9.68 6.12
N LEU A 6 22.51 9.59 6.55
CA LEU A 6 21.51 8.74 5.90
C LEU A 6 20.85 9.50 4.74
N LYS A 7 20.67 8.79 3.62
CA LYS A 7 19.97 9.31 2.44
C LYS A 7 18.45 9.08 2.59
N PRO A 8 17.62 9.96 2.01
CA PRO A 8 16.18 9.72 1.93
C PRO A 8 15.87 8.40 1.20
N VAL A 9 14.78 7.76 1.59
CA VAL A 9 14.27 6.57 0.92
C VAL A 9 13.81 6.96 -0.49
N SER A 10 14.22 6.17 -1.48
CA SER A 10 13.74 6.35 -2.85
C SER A 10 12.40 5.64 -3.07
N ARG A 11 11.61 6.15 -4.00
CA ARG A 11 10.35 5.52 -4.43
C ARG A 11 10.52 4.05 -4.83
N ALA A 12 11.62 3.71 -5.49
CA ALA A 12 11.91 2.33 -5.89
C ALA A 12 12.10 1.41 -4.67
N GLN A 13 12.78 1.88 -3.63
CA GLN A 13 12.95 1.13 -2.38
C GLN A 13 11.61 0.95 -1.66
N GLY A 14 10.77 1.99 -1.63
CA GLY A 14 9.42 1.91 -1.05
C GLY A 14 8.53 0.91 -1.77
N LEU A 15 8.57 0.90 -3.11
CA LEU A 15 7.85 -0.09 -3.92
C LEU A 15 8.34 -1.51 -3.68
N ALA A 16 9.65 -1.73 -3.63
CA ALA A 16 10.21 -3.06 -3.34
C ALA A 16 9.77 -3.58 -1.96
N MET A 17 9.78 -2.72 -0.94
CA MET A 17 9.32 -3.08 0.40
C MET A 17 7.82 -3.38 0.44
N ALA A 18 7.00 -2.63 -0.31
CA ALA A 18 5.56 -2.88 -0.39
C ALA A 18 5.25 -4.26 -1.00
N ASP A 19 6.02 -4.69 -2.00
CA ASP A 19 5.91 -6.02 -2.60
C ASP A 19 6.33 -7.12 -1.60
N GLU A 20 7.45 -6.92 -0.90
CA GLU A 20 7.97 -7.87 0.09
C GLU A 20 6.97 -8.19 1.21
N ILE A 21 6.27 -7.17 1.71
CA ILE A 21 5.25 -7.33 2.76
C ILE A 21 3.85 -7.63 2.22
N LYS A 22 3.67 -7.73 0.90
CA LYS A 22 2.38 -7.91 0.22
C LYS A 22 1.37 -6.82 0.58
N ALA A 23 1.82 -5.57 0.66
CA ALA A 23 0.95 -4.42 0.88
C ALA A 23 0.00 -4.22 -0.31
N ALA A 24 -1.19 -3.66 -0.04
CA ALA A 24 -2.17 -3.40 -1.09
C ALA A 24 -1.69 -2.35 -2.11
N LYS A 25 -0.99 -1.30 -1.64
CA LYS A 25 -0.46 -0.22 -2.48
C LYS A 25 0.61 0.57 -1.72
N TYR A 26 1.60 1.10 -2.44
CA TYR A 26 2.56 2.07 -1.94
C TYR A 26 2.17 3.48 -2.38
N LEU A 27 2.17 4.45 -1.46
CA LEU A 27 1.83 5.85 -1.71
C LEU A 27 2.79 6.77 -0.93
N GLU A 28 3.25 7.84 -1.55
CA GLU A 28 4.05 8.90 -0.90
C GLU A 28 3.15 10.11 -0.62
N CYS A 29 3.30 10.73 0.55
CA CYS A 29 2.55 11.93 0.91
C CYS A 29 3.40 12.91 1.72
N SER A 30 2.97 14.17 1.79
CA SER A 30 3.56 15.22 2.62
C SER A 30 2.47 15.87 3.44
N ALA A 31 2.53 15.67 4.76
CA ALA A 31 1.58 16.27 5.69
C ALA A 31 1.71 17.80 5.75
N VAL A 32 2.90 18.36 5.48
CA VAL A 32 3.14 19.81 5.55
C VAL A 32 2.52 20.54 4.36
N THR A 33 2.66 19.96 3.16
CA THR A 33 2.12 20.54 1.92
C THR A 33 0.74 19.97 1.56
N HIS A 34 0.21 19.06 2.38
CA HIS A 34 -1.03 18.30 2.17
C HIS A 34 -1.03 17.45 0.89
N GLN A 35 0.12 17.26 0.26
CA GLN A 35 0.25 16.51 -0.98
C GLN A 35 0.01 15.02 -0.73
N GLY A 36 -0.88 14.42 -1.51
CA GLY A 36 -1.17 12.97 -1.45
C GLY A 36 -2.03 12.54 -0.26
N MET A 37 -2.42 13.43 0.67
CA MET A 37 -3.21 13.02 1.84
C MET A 37 -4.58 12.44 1.45
N VAL A 38 -5.30 13.09 0.54
CA VAL A 38 -6.63 12.63 0.10
C VAL A 38 -6.52 11.26 -0.58
N GLU A 39 -5.48 11.02 -1.38
CA GLU A 39 -5.24 9.73 -2.02
C GLU A 39 -4.94 8.64 -0.99
N VAL A 40 -4.09 8.91 0.01
CA VAL A 40 -3.76 7.95 1.07
C VAL A 40 -5.00 7.52 1.84
N PHE A 41 -5.85 8.46 2.26
CA PHE A 41 -7.08 8.11 2.98
C PHE A 41 -8.13 7.47 2.08
N GLY A 42 -8.28 7.95 0.84
CA GLY A 42 -9.18 7.36 -0.14
C GLY A 42 -8.86 5.90 -0.42
N GLU A 43 -7.58 5.59 -0.66
CA GLU A 43 -7.12 4.22 -0.92
C GLU A 43 -7.18 3.33 0.32
N ALA A 44 -6.98 3.88 1.52
CA ALA A 44 -7.19 3.12 2.76
C ALA A 44 -8.66 2.71 2.93
N ILE A 45 -9.59 3.64 2.73
CA ILE A 45 -11.03 3.37 2.79
C ILE A 45 -11.42 2.37 1.69
N HIS A 46 -10.96 2.61 0.47
CA HIS A 46 -11.23 1.75 -0.68
C HIS A 46 -10.69 0.33 -0.47
N GLY A 47 -9.48 0.18 0.08
CA GLY A 47 -8.88 -1.12 0.38
C GLY A 47 -9.63 -1.93 1.44
N VAL A 48 -10.36 -1.26 2.35
CA VAL A 48 -11.25 -1.93 3.31
C VAL A 48 -12.58 -2.32 2.68
N LEU A 49 -13.21 -1.40 1.93
CA LEU A 49 -14.55 -1.60 1.37
C LEU A 49 -14.54 -2.55 0.15
N CYS A 50 -13.58 -2.37 -0.75
CA CYS A 50 -13.39 -3.18 -1.94
C CYS A 50 -12.30 -4.23 -1.71
N ARG A 51 -12.43 -5.01 -0.63
CA ARG A 51 -11.63 -6.23 -0.51
C ARG A 51 -11.88 -7.08 -1.76
N ARG A 52 -10.84 -7.26 -2.57
CA ARG A 52 -10.83 -8.27 -3.63
C ARG A 52 -11.09 -9.60 -2.93
N GLN A 53 -12.32 -10.10 -3.02
CA GLN A 53 -12.62 -11.44 -2.57
C GLN A 53 -11.76 -12.35 -3.43
N GLU A 54 -10.70 -12.93 -2.86
CA GLU A 54 -10.02 -14.01 -3.56
C GLU A 54 -11.07 -15.05 -3.90
N PRO A 55 -11.16 -15.49 -5.17
CA PRO A 55 -12.15 -16.46 -5.57
C PRO A 55 -11.93 -17.72 -4.73
N LYS A 56 -12.79 -17.92 -3.72
CA LYS A 56 -12.80 -19.15 -2.94
C LYS A 56 -13.25 -20.24 -3.91
N ASN A 57 -12.29 -21.00 -4.43
CA ASN A 57 -12.54 -22.13 -5.30
C ASN A 57 -13.17 -23.26 -4.47
N LYS A 58 -14.45 -23.10 -4.10
CA LYS A 58 -15.22 -24.16 -3.45
C LYS A 58 -15.73 -25.10 -4.54
N LYS A 59 -14.87 -25.98 -5.01
CA LYS A 59 -15.34 -27.20 -5.70
C LYS A 59 -16.03 -28.06 -4.65
N CYS A 60 -17.33 -27.86 -4.45
CA CYS A 60 -18.18 -28.78 -3.72
C CYS A 60 -18.75 -29.75 -4.75
N SER A 61 -18.17 -30.94 -4.89
CA SER A 61 -18.83 -32.05 -5.60
C SER A 61 -19.88 -32.63 -4.65
N LEU A 62 -21.15 -32.37 -4.92
CA LEU A 62 -22.24 -33.18 -4.37
C LEU A 62 -22.14 -34.56 -5.05
N LEU A 63 -21.82 -35.57 -4.24
CA LEU A 63 -21.99 -36.99 -4.58
C LEU A 63 -23.47 -37.36 -4.47
#